data_AF-A0A9E3Z4S2-F1
#
_entry.id   AF-A0A9E3Z4S2-F1
#
_cell.length_a   1.000
_cell.length_b   1.000
_cell.length_c   1.000
_cell.angle_alpha   90.00
_cell.angle_beta   90.00
_cell.angle_gamma   90.00
#
_symmetry.space_group_name_H-M   'P 1'
#
loop_
_entity.id
_entity.type
_entity.pdbx_description
1 polymer ?
#
loop_
_entity_poly.entity_id
_entity_poly.type
_entity_poly.pdbx_seq_one_letter_code
_entity_poly.pdbx_strand_id
1 'polypeptide(L)'
;MPNATLTRLLLSFALAMALSWSGAYAASVLDRAITLAEQGKVQEAEIAMKQGLQENPDDPELRYLLGKLYLDNYYAEGAAKELMRAREGGMPEELVLYPLGRAYLLQQKYSEVLSDFPDSLEYHAELRAQVLTLRALASLGLGDRNSAKQGLRAALLLNPKNRDTQIASARVSIASGEFAAARELLDTLV
;
A
#
# COMPACT_ATOMS: atom_id res chain seq x y z
N MET A 1 49.26 11.62 -25.82
CA MET A 1 48.57 10.79 -24.81
C MET A 1 47.40 11.60 -24.29
N PRO A 2 46.14 11.15 -24.42
CA PRO A 2 45.00 11.92 -23.94
C PRO A 2 45.05 12.04 -22.41
N ASN A 3 44.89 13.27 -21.90
CA ASN A 3 44.99 13.60 -20.48
C ASN A 3 43.89 12.89 -19.68
N ALA A 4 44.29 11.89 -18.88
CA ALA A 4 43.39 11.08 -18.04
C ALA A 4 42.55 11.90 -17.04
N THR A 5 42.94 13.14 -16.75
CA THR A 5 42.21 14.10 -15.91
C THR A 5 41.01 14.71 -16.63
N LEU A 6 41.12 15.01 -17.93
CA LEU A 6 40.02 15.55 -18.74
C LEU A 6 38.93 14.50 -18.98
N THR A 7 39.31 13.24 -19.23
CA THR A 7 38.36 12.13 -19.38
C THR A 7 37.58 11.86 -18.10
N ARG A 8 38.22 11.95 -16.92
CA ARG A 8 37.54 11.80 -15.63
C ARG A 8 36.53 12.92 -15.33
N LEU A 9 36.88 14.17 -15.63
CA LEU A 9 36.01 15.34 -15.46
C LEU A 9 34.77 15.29 -16.37
N LEU A 10 34.94 14.86 -17.62
CA LEU A 10 33.83 14.69 -18.57
C LEU A 10 32.88 13.55 -18.17
N LEU A 11 33.42 12.43 -17.66
CA LEU A 11 32.63 11.32 -17.13
C LEU A 11 31.83 11.71 -15.87
N SER A 12 32.43 12.46 -14.93
CA SER A 12 31.72 12.95 -13.75
C SER A 12 30.61 13.96 -14.09
N PHE A 13 30.83 14.80 -15.10
CA PHE A 13 29.84 15.79 -15.54
C PHE A 13 28.66 15.14 -16.29
N ALA A 14 28.93 14.15 -17.15
CA ALA A 14 27.91 13.37 -17.82
C ALA A 14 27.05 12.56 -16.84
N LEU A 15 27.65 11.99 -15.79
CA LEU A 15 26.94 11.25 -14.75
C LEU A 15 26.06 12.17 -13.90
N ALA A 16 26.54 13.36 -13.54
CA ALA A 16 25.75 14.35 -12.78
C ALA A 16 24.55 14.88 -13.57
N MET A 17 24.71 15.15 -14.87
CA MET A 17 23.59 15.55 -15.73
C MET A 17 22.57 14.43 -15.93
N ALA A 18 23.03 13.18 -16.12
CA ALA A 18 22.14 12.02 -16.23
C ALA A 18 21.30 11.80 -14.96
N LEU A 19 21.91 11.97 -13.78
CA LEU A 19 21.22 11.89 -12.49
C LEU A 19 20.22 13.04 -12.27
N SER A 20 20.53 14.26 -12.72
CA SER A 20 19.60 15.38 -12.62
C SER A 20 18.40 15.27 -13.57
N TRP A 21 18.64 14.70 -14.76
CA TRP A 21 17.61 14.55 -15.79
C TRP A 21 16.65 13.40 -15.47
N SER A 22 17.18 12.28 -14.96
CA SER A 22 16.35 11.15 -14.51
C SER A 22 15.44 11.55 -13.34
N GLY A 23 15.94 12.32 -12.37
CA GLY A 23 15.13 12.81 -11.25
C GLY A 23 14.00 13.75 -11.66
N ALA A 24 14.27 14.71 -12.55
CA ALA A 24 13.24 15.64 -13.04
C ALA A 24 12.18 14.95 -13.90
N TYR A 25 12.58 13.96 -14.71
CA TYR A 25 11.65 13.17 -15.51
C TYR A 25 10.75 12.31 -14.62
N ALA A 26 11.31 11.61 -13.63
CA ALA A 26 10.54 10.81 -12.68
C ALA A 26 9.46 11.65 -11.96
N ALA A 27 9.82 12.82 -11.45
CA ALA A 27 8.88 13.76 -10.84
C ALA A 27 7.74 14.17 -11.79
N SER A 28 8.05 14.47 -13.06
CA SER A 28 7.04 14.84 -14.06
C SER A 28 6.08 13.70 -14.44
N VAL A 29 6.58 12.46 -14.44
CA VAL A 29 5.77 11.26 -14.69
C VAL A 29 4.86 10.98 -13.51
N LEU A 30 5.36 11.16 -12.28
CA LEU A 30 4.60 11.01 -11.04
C LEU A 30 3.41 11.97 -10.99
N ASP A 31 3.65 13.28 -11.19
CA ASP A 31 2.59 14.29 -11.16
C ASP A 31 1.48 14.01 -12.18
N ARG A 32 1.88 13.62 -13.41
CA ARG A 32 0.93 13.24 -14.45
C ARG A 32 0.13 12.00 -14.08
N ALA A 33 0.79 10.96 -13.57
CA ALA A 33 0.15 9.71 -13.21
C ALA A 33 -0.85 9.89 -12.05
N ILE A 34 -0.50 10.67 -11.03
CA ILE A 34 -1.38 11.03 -9.92
C ILE A 34 -2.60 11.80 -10.44
N THR A 35 -2.39 12.84 -11.26
CA THR A 35 -3.46 13.63 -11.86
C THR A 35 -4.43 12.77 -12.68
N LEU A 36 -3.91 11.83 -13.48
CA LEU A 36 -4.74 10.92 -14.28
C LEU A 36 -5.55 9.96 -13.39
N ALA A 37 -4.96 9.46 -12.30
CA ALA A 37 -5.64 8.60 -11.34
C ALA A 37 -6.78 9.36 -10.64
N GLU A 38 -6.54 10.61 -10.21
CA GLU A 38 -7.55 11.49 -9.61
C GLU A 38 -8.70 11.82 -10.59
N GLN A 39 -8.40 11.89 -11.88
CA GLN A 39 -9.39 12.07 -12.95
C GLN A 39 -10.16 10.77 -13.30
N GLY A 40 -9.87 9.65 -12.65
CA GLY A 40 -10.47 8.34 -12.95
C GLY A 40 -9.96 7.71 -14.26
N LYS A 41 -8.91 8.27 -14.87
CA LYS A 41 -8.29 7.76 -16.11
C LYS A 41 -7.28 6.66 -15.78
N VAL A 42 -7.78 5.58 -15.20
CA VAL A 42 -6.98 4.47 -14.64
C VAL A 42 -5.99 3.91 -15.66
N GLN A 43 -6.43 3.65 -16.90
CA GLN A 43 -5.55 3.10 -17.94
C GLN A 43 -4.43 4.07 -18.33
N GLU A 44 -4.74 5.37 -18.46
CA GLU A 44 -3.73 6.38 -18.81
C GLU A 44 -2.71 6.54 -17.66
N ALA A 45 -3.18 6.53 -16.40
CA ALA A 45 -2.32 6.58 -15.22
C ALA A 45 -1.38 5.37 -15.18
N GLU A 46 -1.91 4.16 -15.41
CA GLU A 46 -1.12 2.93 -15.48
C GLU A 46 -0.04 3.00 -16.56
N ILE A 47 -0.39 3.48 -17.77
CA ILE A 47 0.57 3.63 -18.87
C ILE A 47 1.67 4.62 -18.48
N ALA A 48 1.32 5.76 -17.89
CA ALA A 48 2.29 6.77 -17.47
C ALA A 48 3.27 6.20 -16.42
N MET A 49 2.75 5.50 -15.39
CA MET A 49 3.60 4.86 -14.38
C MET A 49 4.51 3.78 -14.98
N LYS A 50 3.99 2.95 -15.90
CA LYS A 50 4.78 1.93 -16.60
C LYS A 50 5.87 2.53 -17.47
N GLN A 51 5.63 3.68 -18.10
CA GLN A 51 6.67 4.42 -18.85
C GLN A 51 7.76 4.93 -17.90
N GLY A 52 7.41 5.49 -16.74
CA GLY A 52 8.40 5.86 -15.72
C GLY A 52 9.26 4.68 -15.28
N LEU A 53 8.63 3.52 -15.07
CA LEU A 53 9.31 2.28 -14.70
C LEU A 53 10.14 1.64 -15.84
N GLN A 54 10.00 2.09 -17.09
CA GLN A 54 10.93 1.69 -18.15
C GLN A 54 12.28 2.40 -18.00
N GLU A 55 12.27 3.65 -17.55
CA GLU A 55 13.49 4.44 -17.32
C GLU A 55 14.15 4.09 -15.98
N ASN A 56 13.35 3.91 -14.93
CA ASN A 56 13.82 3.49 -13.61
C ASN A 56 13.00 2.29 -13.09
N PRO A 57 13.39 1.04 -13.42
CA PRO A 57 12.64 -0.15 -13.06
C PRO A 57 12.47 -0.39 -11.55
N ASP A 58 13.38 0.12 -10.73
CA ASP A 58 13.39 -0.12 -9.29
C ASP A 58 12.92 1.11 -8.49
N ASP A 59 12.28 2.07 -9.16
CA ASP A 59 11.73 3.27 -8.50
C ASP A 59 10.66 2.89 -7.46
N PRO A 60 10.95 3.03 -6.15
CA PRO A 60 10.06 2.54 -5.11
C PRO A 60 8.74 3.33 -5.03
N GLU A 61 8.77 4.61 -5.40
CA GLU A 61 7.59 5.48 -5.38
C GLU A 61 6.64 5.18 -6.54
N LEU A 62 7.17 5.02 -7.76
CA LEU A 62 6.36 4.59 -8.91
C LEU A 62 5.75 3.21 -8.70
N ARG A 63 6.52 2.26 -8.12
CA ARG A 63 6.03 0.93 -7.75
C ARG A 63 4.90 1.03 -6.73
N TYR A 64 5.03 1.87 -5.71
CA TYR A 64 4.00 2.09 -4.71
C TYR A 64 2.70 2.65 -5.32
N LEU A 65 2.81 3.69 -6.15
CA LEU A 65 1.65 4.31 -6.77
C LEU A 65 0.93 3.37 -7.73
N LEU A 66 1.68 2.60 -8.53
CA LEU A 66 1.10 1.59 -9.40
C LEU A 66 0.41 0.49 -8.59
N GLY A 67 1.02 0.07 -7.48
CA GLY A 67 0.44 -0.86 -6.53
C GLY A 67 -0.89 -0.38 -5.93
N LYS A 68 -0.96 0.90 -5.52
CA LYS A 68 -2.23 1.51 -5.07
C LYS A 68 -3.26 1.58 -6.18
N LEU A 69 -2.88 2.03 -7.37
CA LEU A 69 -3.77 2.11 -8.52
C LEU A 69 -4.42 0.75 -8.79
N TYR A 70 -3.62 -0.33 -8.78
CA TYR A 70 -4.12 -1.68 -8.93
C TYR A 70 -5.04 -2.11 -7.77
N LEU A 71 -4.69 -1.76 -6.53
CA LEU A 71 -5.50 -2.10 -5.37
C LEU A 71 -6.89 -1.44 -5.42
N ASP A 72 -6.94 -0.16 -5.77
CA ASP A 72 -8.19 0.62 -5.87
C ASP A 72 -9.08 0.14 -7.03
N ASN A 73 -8.48 -0.54 -8.01
CA ASN A 73 -9.15 -1.16 -9.15
C ASN A 73 -9.33 -2.68 -8.98
N TYR A 74 -9.19 -3.20 -7.75
CA TYR A 74 -9.37 -4.62 -7.41
C TYR A 74 -8.46 -5.60 -8.16
N TYR A 75 -7.38 -5.12 -8.79
CA TYR A 75 -6.36 -5.97 -9.40
C TYR A 75 -5.33 -6.41 -8.36
N ALA A 76 -5.75 -7.31 -7.48
CA ALA A 76 -5.04 -7.63 -6.25
C ALA A 76 -3.66 -8.27 -6.45
N GLU A 77 -3.50 -9.12 -7.47
CA GLU A 77 -2.21 -9.77 -7.77
C GLU A 77 -1.16 -8.74 -8.22
N GLY A 78 -1.53 -7.85 -9.14
CA GLY A 78 -0.67 -6.76 -9.57
C GLY A 78 -0.35 -5.81 -8.42
N ALA A 79 -1.35 -5.46 -7.61
CA ALA A 79 -1.17 -4.61 -6.43
C ALA A 79 -0.11 -5.19 -5.48
N ALA A 80 -0.25 -6.46 -5.09
CA ALA A 80 0.70 -7.11 -4.19
C ALA A 80 2.11 -7.12 -4.76
N LYS A 81 2.26 -7.48 -6.04
CA LYS A 81 3.57 -7.52 -6.71
C LYS A 81 4.28 -6.16 -6.68
N GLU A 82 3.57 -5.09 -7.04
CA GLU A 82 4.18 -3.76 -7.11
C GLU A 82 4.44 -3.18 -5.70
N LEU A 83 3.55 -3.42 -4.74
CA LEU A 83 3.73 -3.00 -3.34
C LEU A 83 4.89 -3.74 -2.64
N MET A 84 5.10 -5.03 -2.95
CA MET A 84 6.26 -5.78 -2.48
C MET A 84 7.56 -5.17 -3.01
N ARG A 85 7.63 -4.86 -4.30
CA ARG A 85 8.80 -4.20 -4.91
C ARG A 85 9.05 -2.81 -4.33
N ALA A 86 7.99 -2.05 -4.08
CA ALA A 86 8.10 -0.75 -3.42
C ALA A 86 8.71 -0.86 -2.02
N ARG A 87 8.28 -1.87 -1.25
CA ARG A 87 8.83 -2.20 0.07
C ARG A 87 10.30 -2.62 -0.02
N GLU A 88 10.65 -3.51 -0.95
CA GLU A 88 12.03 -3.95 -1.21
C GLU A 88 12.95 -2.79 -1.62
N GLY A 89 12.41 -1.82 -2.36
CA GLY A 89 13.09 -0.58 -2.75
C GLY A 89 13.17 0.49 -1.65
N GLY A 90 12.68 0.20 -0.44
CA GLY A 90 12.84 1.07 0.73
C GLY A 90 11.71 2.08 0.97
N MET A 91 10.53 1.89 0.37
CA MET A 91 9.36 2.68 0.79
C MET A 91 9.09 2.49 2.29
N PRO A 92 8.73 3.56 3.02
CA PRO A 92 8.35 3.48 4.43
C PRO A 92 7.27 2.42 4.68
N GLU A 93 7.47 1.57 5.68
CA GLU A 93 6.54 0.50 6.08
C GLU A 93 5.11 1.03 6.29
N GLU A 94 4.99 2.20 6.93
CA GLU A 94 3.70 2.88 7.18
C GLU A 94 2.91 3.21 5.91
N LEU A 95 3.57 3.34 4.75
CA LEU A 95 2.91 3.57 3.48
C LEU A 95 2.50 2.26 2.78
N VAL A 96 3.33 1.22 2.86
CA VAL A 96 3.18 0.01 2.03
C VAL A 96 2.47 -1.14 2.75
N LEU A 97 2.63 -1.27 4.06
CA LEU A 97 2.21 -2.47 4.79
C LEU A 97 0.68 -2.64 4.73
N TYR A 98 -0.08 -1.56 4.96
CA TYR A 98 -1.53 -1.64 4.93
C TYR A 98 -2.12 -1.91 3.54
N PRO A 99 -1.74 -1.18 2.46
CA PRO A 99 -2.15 -1.52 1.10
C PRO A 99 -1.76 -2.95 0.68
N LEU A 100 -0.55 -3.41 1.05
CA LEU A 100 -0.08 -4.74 0.70
C LEU A 100 -0.93 -5.82 1.38
N GLY A 101 -1.23 -5.65 2.68
CA GLY A 101 -2.12 -6.55 3.40
C GLY A 101 -3.54 -6.57 2.84
N ARG A 102 -4.07 -5.41 2.41
CA ARG A 102 -5.36 -5.35 1.70
C ARG A 102 -5.32 -6.15 0.39
N ALA A 103 -4.24 -6.05 -0.38
CA ALA A 103 -4.05 -6.85 -1.59
C ALA A 103 -4.02 -8.35 -1.30
N TYR A 104 -3.43 -8.78 -0.19
CA TYR A 104 -3.43 -10.18 0.25
C TYR A 104 -4.83 -10.64 0.66
N LEU A 105 -5.59 -9.83 1.40
CA LEU A 105 -6.98 -10.13 1.74
C LEU A 105 -7.87 -10.30 0.50
N LEU A 106 -7.71 -9.45 -0.52
CA LEU A 106 -8.44 -9.58 -1.79
C LEU A 106 -8.08 -10.88 -2.54
N GLN A 107 -6.86 -11.36 -2.38
CA GLN A 107 -6.42 -12.66 -2.89
C GLN A 107 -6.83 -13.84 -2.01
N GLN A 108 -7.52 -13.59 -0.88
CA GLN A 108 -7.87 -14.61 0.12
C GLN A 108 -6.66 -15.31 0.75
N LYS A 109 -5.50 -14.67 0.72
CA LYS A 109 -4.23 -15.12 1.33
C LYS A 109 -4.23 -14.88 2.84
N TYR A 110 -5.24 -15.40 3.52
CA TYR A 110 -5.49 -15.08 4.93
C TYR A 110 -4.38 -15.58 5.85
N SER A 111 -3.84 -16.77 5.58
CA SER A 111 -2.73 -17.35 6.35
C SER A 111 -1.47 -16.48 6.23
N GLU A 112 -1.17 -16.00 5.03
CA GLU A 112 -0.04 -15.10 4.77
C GLU A 112 -0.23 -13.74 5.43
N VAL A 113 -1.46 -13.22 5.52
CA VAL A 113 -1.71 -12.01 6.33
C VAL A 113 -1.36 -12.25 7.80
N LEU A 114 -1.68 -13.42 8.35
CA LEU A 114 -1.40 -13.72 9.75
C LEU A 114 0.09 -13.97 10.04
N SER A 115 0.87 -14.45 9.06
CA SER A 115 2.33 -14.65 9.18
C SER A 115 3.15 -13.40 8.88
N ASP A 116 2.83 -12.69 7.80
CA ASP A 116 3.71 -11.67 7.22
C ASP A 116 3.44 -10.26 7.78
N PHE A 117 2.31 -10.09 8.46
CA PHE A 117 1.87 -8.84 9.07
C PHE A 117 1.67 -9.05 10.57
N PRO A 118 2.77 -9.16 11.35
CA PRO A 118 2.69 -9.42 12.79
C PRO A 118 2.12 -8.21 13.54
N ASP A 119 1.40 -8.45 14.64
CA ASP A 119 1.12 -7.38 15.61
C ASP A 119 2.44 -6.99 16.31
N SER A 120 3.00 -5.84 15.96
CA SER A 120 4.24 -5.32 16.55
C SER A 120 3.97 -4.08 17.40
N LEU A 121 4.59 -4.05 18.57
CA LEU A 121 4.59 -2.88 19.46
C LEU A 121 5.52 -1.75 18.97
N GLU A 122 6.39 -2.04 18.00
CA GLU A 122 7.27 -1.04 17.38
C GLU A 122 6.51 -0.15 16.38
N TYR A 123 5.37 -0.62 15.89
CA TYR A 123 4.49 0.19 15.04
C TYR A 123 3.87 1.32 15.84
N HIS A 124 3.84 2.51 15.24
CA HIS A 124 3.03 3.60 15.77
C HIS A 124 1.54 3.21 15.78
N ALA A 125 0.75 3.90 16.62
CA ALA A 125 -0.63 3.51 16.92
C ALA A 125 -1.51 3.30 15.68
N GLU A 126 -1.40 4.19 14.68
CA GLU A 126 -2.17 4.08 13.43
C GLU A 126 -1.81 2.84 12.61
N LEU A 127 -0.53 2.61 12.34
CA LEU A 127 -0.08 1.43 11.59
C LEU A 127 -0.44 0.14 12.32
N ARG A 128 -0.28 0.13 13.64
CA ARG A 128 -0.67 -1.03 14.46
C ARG A 128 -2.18 -1.30 14.40
N ALA A 129 -3.02 -0.28 14.45
CA ALA A 129 -4.47 -0.41 14.30
C ALA A 129 -4.85 -0.98 12.91
N GLN A 130 -4.19 -0.50 11.86
CA GLN A 130 -4.35 -0.99 10.49
C GLN A 130 -3.95 -2.46 10.35
N VAL A 131 -2.80 -2.86 10.91
CA VAL A 131 -2.33 -4.25 10.91
C VAL A 131 -3.29 -5.16 11.69
N LEU A 132 -3.76 -4.75 12.86
CA LEU A 132 -4.75 -5.50 13.63
C LEU A 132 -6.07 -5.66 12.86
N THR A 133 -6.47 -4.64 12.09
CA THR A 133 -7.63 -4.70 11.20
C THR A 133 -7.44 -5.75 10.10
N LEU A 134 -6.28 -5.77 9.44
CA LEU A 134 -5.94 -6.77 8.43
C LEU A 134 -6.00 -8.19 9.00
N ARG A 135 -5.33 -8.40 10.15
CA ARG A 135 -5.29 -9.70 10.83
C ARG A 135 -6.69 -10.16 11.22
N ALA A 136 -7.53 -9.27 11.74
CA ALA A 136 -8.90 -9.62 12.09
C ALA A 136 -9.75 -10.01 10.87
N LEU A 137 -9.60 -9.31 9.74
CA LEU A 137 -10.27 -9.68 8.49
C LEU A 137 -9.77 -11.04 7.97
N ALA A 138 -8.48 -11.33 8.11
CA ALA A 138 -7.93 -12.64 7.78
C ALA A 138 -8.47 -13.75 8.68
N SER A 139 -8.54 -13.53 10.01
CA SER A 139 -9.16 -14.46 10.95
C SER A 139 -10.63 -14.71 10.59
N LEU A 140 -11.38 -13.67 10.21
CA LEU A 140 -12.75 -13.82 9.73
C LEU A 140 -12.81 -14.70 8.45
N GLY A 141 -11.90 -14.47 7.50
CA GLY A 141 -11.79 -15.27 6.27
C GLY A 141 -11.50 -16.75 6.53
N LEU A 142 -10.79 -17.05 7.62
CA LEU A 142 -10.53 -18.41 8.11
C LEU A 142 -11.67 -18.98 8.98
N GLY A 143 -12.75 -18.22 9.21
CA GLY A 143 -13.89 -18.62 10.03
C GLY A 143 -13.73 -18.37 11.54
N ASP A 144 -12.59 -17.84 11.98
CA ASP A 144 -12.35 -17.51 13.39
C ASP A 144 -12.90 -16.13 13.74
N ARG A 145 -14.21 -16.11 14.00
CA ARG A 145 -14.95 -14.90 14.42
C ARG A 145 -14.48 -14.36 15.76
N ASN A 146 -13.99 -15.20 16.66
CA ASN A 146 -13.59 -14.79 17.99
C ASN A 146 -12.29 -13.96 17.93
N SER A 147 -11.28 -14.47 17.22
CA SER A 147 -10.03 -13.73 16.98
C SER A 147 -10.30 -12.45 16.19
N ALA A 148 -11.19 -12.50 15.19
CA ALA A 148 -11.57 -11.30 14.43
C ALA A 148 -12.15 -10.20 15.32
N LYS A 149 -13.10 -10.53 16.23
CA LYS A 149 -13.66 -9.57 17.18
C LYS A 149 -12.61 -9.02 18.14
N GLN A 150 -11.74 -9.87 18.68
CA GLN A 150 -10.70 -9.44 19.60
C GLN A 150 -9.72 -8.49 18.93
N GLY A 151 -9.26 -8.82 17.72
CA GLY A 151 -8.35 -7.97 16.94
C GLY A 151 -8.95 -6.60 16.64
N LEU A 152 -10.23 -6.53 16.25
CA LEU A 152 -10.89 -5.26 15.95
C LEU A 152 -11.15 -4.40 17.18
N ARG A 153 -11.47 -5.01 18.33
CA ARG A 153 -11.52 -4.28 19.61
C ARG A 153 -10.17 -3.65 19.94
N ALA A 154 -9.08 -4.39 19.77
CA ALA A 154 -7.73 -3.86 19.98
C ALA A 154 -7.39 -2.74 18.99
N ALA A 155 -7.75 -2.89 17.71
CA ALA A 155 -7.56 -1.85 16.69
C ALA A 155 -8.32 -0.56 17.02
N LEU A 156 -9.60 -0.66 17.42
CA LEU A 156 -10.42 0.49 17.78
C LEU A 156 -9.95 1.19 19.06
N LEU A 157 -9.30 0.48 19.99
CA LEU A 157 -8.68 1.11 21.17
C LEU A 157 -7.49 1.98 20.76
N LEU A 158 -6.75 1.61 19.72
CA LEU A 158 -5.60 2.36 19.22
C LEU A 158 -6.02 3.55 18.36
N ASN A 159 -6.99 3.35 17.46
CA ASN A 159 -7.62 4.44 16.73
C ASN A 159 -9.15 4.21 16.58
N PRO A 160 -9.96 4.85 17.44
CA PRO A 160 -11.42 4.72 17.37
C PRO A 160 -12.06 5.31 16.11
N LYS A 161 -11.36 6.21 15.41
CA LYS A 161 -11.87 6.94 14.23
C LYS A 161 -11.38 6.36 12.90
N ASN A 162 -10.61 5.28 12.92
CA ASN A 162 -10.20 4.62 11.68
C ASN A 162 -11.43 4.01 11.00
N ARG A 163 -11.83 4.60 9.86
CA ARG A 163 -13.03 4.17 9.11
C ARG A 163 -12.95 2.72 8.65
N ASP A 164 -11.79 2.27 8.20
CA ASP A 164 -11.63 0.90 7.72
C ASP A 164 -11.79 -0.12 8.85
N THR A 165 -11.28 0.17 10.05
CA THR A 165 -11.50 -0.63 11.25
C THR A 165 -12.98 -0.67 11.65
N GLN A 166 -13.69 0.46 11.57
CA GLN A 166 -15.13 0.52 11.85
C GLN A 166 -15.93 -0.32 10.83
N ILE A 167 -15.62 -0.21 9.54
CA ILE A 167 -16.20 -1.03 8.47
C ILE A 167 -15.92 -2.52 8.72
N ALA A 168 -14.68 -2.88 9.04
CA ALA A 168 -14.31 -4.26 9.37
C ALA A 168 -15.07 -4.79 10.58
N SER A 169 -15.29 -3.95 11.60
CA SER A 169 -16.09 -4.28 12.79
C SER A 169 -17.55 -4.53 12.47
N ALA A 170 -18.14 -3.72 11.59
CA ALA A 170 -19.49 -3.96 11.09
C ALA A 170 -19.56 -5.29 10.32
N ARG A 171 -18.59 -5.59 9.45
CA ARG A 171 -18.51 -6.86 8.69
C ARG A 171 -18.42 -8.07 9.62
N VAL A 172 -17.58 -8.03 10.65
CA VAL A 172 -17.46 -9.12 11.64
C VAL A 172 -18.74 -9.28 12.46
N SER A 173 -19.40 -8.17 12.83
CA SER A 173 -20.67 -8.18 13.55
C SER A 173 -21.77 -8.85 12.71
N ILE A 174 -21.88 -8.49 11.43
CA ILE A 174 -22.80 -9.13 10.47
C ILE A 174 -22.50 -10.63 10.36
N ALA A 175 -21.24 -11.01 10.15
CA ALA A 175 -20.85 -12.40 10.03
C ALA A 175 -21.10 -13.22 11.31
N SER A 176 -21.24 -12.54 12.44
CA SER A 176 -21.53 -13.13 13.76
C SER A 176 -23.01 -13.09 14.14
N GLY A 177 -23.89 -12.53 13.29
CA GLY A 177 -25.32 -12.37 13.58
C GLY A 177 -25.65 -11.18 14.50
N GLU A 178 -24.69 -10.32 14.80
CA GLU A 178 -24.82 -9.15 15.69
C GLU A 178 -25.29 -7.92 14.90
N PHE A 179 -26.45 -8.02 14.24
CA PHE A 179 -26.92 -6.99 13.30
C PHE A 179 -27.18 -5.62 13.93
N ALA A 180 -27.60 -5.58 15.20
CA ALA A 180 -27.81 -4.33 15.93
C ALA A 180 -26.48 -3.56 16.11
N ALA A 181 -25.43 -4.26 16.55
CA ALA A 181 -24.10 -3.67 16.70
C ALA A 181 -23.51 -3.24 15.34
N ALA A 182 -23.75 -4.03 14.28
CA ALA A 182 -23.34 -3.67 12.93
C ALA A 182 -23.99 -2.37 12.45
N ARG A 183 -25.29 -2.19 12.71
CA ARG A 183 -26.02 -0.96 12.34
C ARG A 183 -25.45 0.25 13.08
N GLU A 184 -25.26 0.15 14.38
CA GLU A 184 -24.69 1.24 15.19
C GLU A 184 -23.34 1.70 14.65
N LEU A 185 -22.45 0.75 14.32
CA LEU A 185 -21.15 1.06 13.72
C LEU A 185 -21.27 1.74 12.35
N LEU A 186 -22.18 1.28 11.49
CA LEU A 186 -22.40 1.88 10.17
C LEU A 186 -23.00 3.28 10.26
N ASP A 187 -23.86 3.55 11.24
CA ASP A 187 -24.45 4.87 11.46
C ASP A 187 -23.40 5.91 11.85
N THR A 188 -22.27 5.50 12.46
CA THR A 188 -21.14 6.41 12.75
C THR A 188 -20.31 6.80 11.52
N LEU A 189 -20.52 6.15 10.37
CA LEU A 189 -19.78 6.38 9.13
C LEU A 189 -20.47 7.35 8.17
N VAL A 190 -21.72 7.73 8.43
CA VAL A 190 -22.53 8.67 7.62
C VAL A 190 -22.45 10.06 8.23
#